data_AF-A0A7Y0KK44-F1
#
_entry.id   AF-A0A7Y0KK44-F1
#
_cell.length_a   1.000
_cell.length_b   1.000
_cell.length_c   1.000
_cell.angle_alpha   90.00
_cell.angle_beta   90.00
_cell.angle_gamma   90.00
#
_symmetry.space_group_name_H-M   'P 1'
#
loop_
_entity.id
_entity.type
_entity.pdbx_description
1 polymer ?
#
loop_
_entity_poly.entity_id
_entity_poly.type
_entity_poly.pdbx_seq_one_letter_code
_entity_poly.pdbx_strand_id
1 'polypeptide(L)' 'MTVLVRAQCRTCDRMEDVVRAVCAELGVGWERVDIADADAELRGEFGDIVPVTLVDGEEHASWSVDPGALRTALSS' A
#
# COMPACT_ATOMS: atom_id res chain seq x y z
N MET A 1 2.14 -2.81 -7.93
CA MET A 1 2.26 -2.53 -6.49
C MET A 1 1.00 -2.98 -5.77
N THR A 2 1.08 -3.22 -4.47
CA THR A 2 -0.07 -3.66 -3.66
C THR A 2 -0.19 -2.77 -2.42
N VAL A 3 -1.42 -2.48 -1.99
CA VAL A 3 -1.70 -1.80 -0.73
C VAL A 3 -2.46 -2.76 0.16
N LEU A 4 -1.82 -3.17 1.25
CA LEU A 4 -2.43 -3.97 2.30
C LEU A 4 -3.18 -3.03 3.24
N VAL A 5 -4.47 -3.27 3.42
CA VAL A 5 -5.36 -2.45 4.24
C VAL A 5 -6.17 -3.33 5.18
N ARG A 6 -7.00 -2.71 6.01
CA ARG A 6 -8.04 -3.41 6.77
C ARG A 6 -9.36 -2.69 6.63
N ALA A 7 -10.47 -3.42 6.67
CA ALA A 7 -11.80 -2.82 6.65
C ALA A 7 -11.99 -1.74 7.72
N GLN A 8 -12.76 -0.70 7.39
CA GLN A 8 -13.16 0.39 8.29
C GLN A 8 -11.97 1.13 8.94
N CYS A 9 -10.95 1.46 8.15
CA CYS A 9 -9.70 2.06 8.61
C CYS A 9 -9.44 3.42 7.95
N ARG A 10 -9.64 4.50 8.72
CA ARG A 10 -9.45 5.87 8.22
C ARG A 10 -8.01 6.17 7.78
N THR A 11 -7.02 5.57 8.44
CA THR A 11 -5.61 5.72 8.06
C THR A 11 -5.34 5.06 6.71
N CYS A 12 -5.97 3.90 6.48
CA CYS A 12 -5.90 3.17 5.22
C CYS A 12 -6.50 4.01 4.08
N ASP A 13 -7.68 4.59 4.28
CA ASP A 13 -8.32 5.47 3.29
C ASP A 13 -7.38 6.62 2.85
N ARG A 14 -6.68 7.25 3.81
CA ARG A 14 -5.71 8.33 3.51
C ARG A 14 -4.50 7.85 2.70
N MET A 15 -3.94 6.69 3.03
CA MET A 15 -2.83 6.12 2.28
C MET A 15 -3.28 5.76 0.85
N GLU A 16 -4.46 5.16 0.71
CA GLU A 16 -5.06 4.82 -0.59
C GLU A 16 -5.28 6.05 -1.47
N ASP A 17 -5.70 7.20 -0.91
CA ASP A 17 -5.85 8.43 -1.68
C ASP A 17 -4.51 8.92 -2.27
N VAL A 18 -3.43 8.82 -1.50
CA VAL A 18 -2.08 9.18 -1.97
C VAL A 18 -1.61 8.21 -3.05
N VAL A 19 -1.75 6.89 -2.82
CA VAL A 19 -1.37 5.86 -3.80
C VAL A 19 -2.17 6.04 -5.09
N ARG A 20 -3.49 6.22 -5.00
CA ARG A 20 -4.36 6.43 -6.16
C ARG A 20 -3.92 7.63 -6.98
N ALA A 21 -3.59 8.76 -6.34
CA ALA A 21 -3.13 9.96 -7.03
C ALA A 21 -1.80 9.71 -7.77
N VAL A 22 -0.80 9.14 -7.09
CA VAL A 22 0.51 8.86 -7.69
C VAL A 22 0.42 7.84 -8.82
N CYS A 23 -0.30 6.73 -8.61
CA CYS A 23 -0.49 5.70 -9.62
C CYS A 23 -1.24 6.24 -10.86
N ALA A 24 -2.23 7.12 -10.68
CA ALA A 24 -2.93 7.76 -11.79
C ALA A 24 -2.00 8.71 -12.58
N GLU A 25 -1.13 9.47 -11.90
CA GLU A 25 -0.14 10.33 -12.55
C GLU A 25 0.87 9.54 -13.38
N LEU A 26 1.31 8.38 -12.89
CA LEU A 26 2.31 7.53 -13.54
C LEU A 26 1.73 6.50 -14.52
N GLY A 27 0.41 6.33 -14.54
CA GLY A 27 -0.25 5.28 -15.33
C GLY A 27 0.03 3.86 -14.83
N VAL A 28 0.37 3.70 -13.55
CA VAL A 28 0.72 2.41 -12.94
C VAL A 28 -0.50 1.78 -12.28
N GLY A 29 -0.69 0.48 -12.50
CA GLY A 29 -1.73 -0.30 -11.81
C GLY A 29 -1.35 -0.64 -10.36
N TRP A 30 -2.33 -0.65 -9.48
CA TRP A 30 -2.17 -1.09 -8.10
C TRP A 30 -3.38 -1.89 -7.64
N GLU A 31 -3.15 -2.79 -6.68
CA GLU A 31 -4.19 -3.61 -6.08
C GLU A 31 -4.37 -3.27 -4.60
N ARG A 32 -5.63 -3.28 -4.16
CA ARG A 32 -6.01 -3.16 -2.76
C ARG A 32 -6.34 -4.54 -2.21
N VAL A 33 -5.66 -4.95 -1.14
CA VAL A 33 -5.88 -6.23 -0.47
C VAL A 33 -6.25 -5.99 0.98
N ASP A 34 -7.41 -6.51 1.42
CA ASP A 34 -7.71 -6.54 2.85
C ASP A 34 -6.85 -7.62 3.49
N ILE A 35 -6.07 -7.23 4.50
CA ILE A 35 -5.18 -8.10 5.23
C ILE A 35 -5.93 -9.25 5.90
N ALA A 36 -7.22 -9.09 6.23
CA ALA A 36 -8.04 -10.17 6.77
C ALA A 36 -8.24 -11.34 5.78
N ASP A 37 -8.23 -11.04 4.47
CA ASP A 37 -8.42 -12.02 3.39
C ASP A 37 -7.09 -12.53 2.81
N ALA A 38 -5.95 -11.98 3.27
CA ALA A 38 -4.63 -12.35 2.80
C ALA A 38 -4.13 -13.70 3.39
N ASP A 39 -3.11 -14.28 2.75
CA ASP A 39 -2.46 -15.49 3.21
C ASP A 39 -1.82 -15.35 4.61
N ALA A 40 -1.55 -16.49 5.24
CA ALA A 40 -1.03 -16.53 6.62
C ALA A 40 0.31 -15.81 6.79
N GLU A 41 1.15 -15.81 5.75
CA GLU A 41 2.44 -15.13 5.73
C GLU A 41 2.24 -13.61 5.78
N LEU A 42 1.51 -13.03 4.83
CA LEU A 42 1.21 -11.60 4.80
C LEU A 42 0.51 -11.12 6.07
N ARG A 43 -0.46 -11.91 6.59
CA ARG A 43 -1.12 -11.59 7.86
C ARG A 43 -0.17 -11.58 9.05
N GLY A 44 0.76 -12.54 9.10
CA GLY A 44 1.75 -12.63 10.17
C GLY A 44 2.78 -11.50 10.12
N GLU A 45 3.15 -11.07 8.92
CA GLU A 45 4.17 -10.04 8.71
C GLU A 45 3.62 -8.62 8.86
N PHE A 46 2.48 -8.33 8.23
CA PHE A 46 1.97 -6.95 8.09
C PHE A 46 0.71 -6.64 8.90
N GLY A 47 0.08 -7.65 9.51
CA GLY A 47 -1.23 -7.52 10.19
C GLY A 47 -1.31 -6.41 11.25
N ASP A 48 -0.21 -6.17 11.97
CA ASP A 48 -0.13 -5.16 13.03
C ASP A 48 0.25 -3.76 12.54
N ILE A 49 0.72 -3.64 11.29
CA ILE A 49 1.29 -2.40 10.74
C ILE A 49 0.56 -1.87 9.50
N VAL A 50 -0.59 -2.46 9.15
CA VAL A 50 -1.47 -1.91 8.11
C VAL A 50 -1.93 -0.47 8.43
N PRO A 51 -2.02 0.42 7.44
CA PRO A 51 -1.84 0.14 6.01
C PRO A 51 -0.37 0.03 5.58
N VAL A 52 -0.08 -0.87 4.63
CA VAL A 52 1.26 -1.09 4.06
C VAL A 52 1.21 -0.98 2.55
N THR A 53 2.20 -0.31 1.96
CA THR A 53 2.44 -0.32 0.51
C THR A 53 3.59 -1.26 0.18
N LEU A 54 3.36 -2.16 -0.77
CA LEU A 54 4.36 -3.08 -1.32
C LEU A 54 4.70 -2.66 -2.76
N VAL A 55 5.98 -2.42 -3.03
CA VAL A 55 6.51 -2.19 -4.38
C VAL A 55 7.40 -3.37 -4.72
N ASP A 56 7.13 -4.04 -5.84
CA ASP A 56 7.83 -5.26 -6.26
C ASP A 56 7.89 -6.39 -5.22
N GLY A 57 6.89 -6.43 -4.33
CA GLY A 57 6.78 -7.42 -3.25
C GLY A 57 7.50 -7.03 -1.95
N GLU A 58 8.22 -5.91 -1.94
CA GLU A 58 8.95 -5.41 -0.77
C GLU A 58 8.18 -4.28 -0.07
N GLU A 59 8.27 -4.21 1.27
CA GLU A 59 7.70 -3.11 2.04
C GLU A 59 8.32 -1.77 1.61
N HIS A 60 7.49 -0.88 1.09
CA HIS A 60 7.87 0.49 0.79
C HIS A 60 7.57 1.44 1.94
N ALA A 61 6.37 1.32 2.53
CA ALA A 61 5.95 2.17 3.64
C ALA A 61 4.80 1.54 4.43
N SER A 62 4.76 1.80 5.74
CA SER A 62 3.66 1.51 6.66
C SER A 62 3.09 2.79 7.28
N TRP A 63 1.80 2.77 7.65
CA TRP A 63 1.03 3.87 8.29
C TRP A 63 0.78 5.14 7.46
N SER A 64 1.77 5.56 6.67
CA SER A 64 1.72 6.72 5.78
C SER A 64 2.71 6.54 4.65
N VAL A 65 2.37 7.00 3.45
CA VAL A 65 3.27 6.94 2.28
C VAL A 65 3.63 8.35 1.85
N ASP A 66 4.91 8.59 1.59
CA ASP A 66 5.37 9.83 0.97
C ASP A 66 5.19 9.75 -0.55
N PRO A 67 4.46 10.69 -1.18
CA PRO A 67 4.18 10.61 -2.61
C PRO A 67 5.42 10.86 -3.47
N GLY A 68 6.47 11.52 -2.98
CA GLY A 68 7.72 11.72 -3.72
C GLY A 68 8.57 10.45 -3.75
N ALA A 69 8.71 9.80 -2.59
CA ALA A 69 9.37 8.51 -2.44
C ALA A 69 8.66 7.43 -3.25
N LEU A 70 7.32 7.40 -3.21
CA LEU A 70 6.53 6.45 -3.99
C LEU A 70 6.71 6.65 -5.49
N ARG A 71 6.69 7.90 -5.98
CA ARG A 71 6.97 8.18 -7.40
C ARG A 71 8.33 7.65 -7.82
N THR A 72 9.35 7.92 -7.00
CA THR A 72 10.71 7.46 -7.26
C THR A 72 10.75 5.94 -7.37
N ALA A 73 10.16 5.23 -6.40
CA ALA A 73 10.12 3.77 -6.38
C ALA A 73 9.39 3.18 -7.61
N LEU A 74 8.26 3.76 -8.02
CA LEU A 74 7.47 3.28 -9.17
C LEU A 74 8.06 3.64 -10.55
N SER A 75 9.08 4.49 -10.59
CA SER A 75 9.73 4.95 -11.81
C SER A 75 11.12 4.33 -12.05
N SER A 76 11.53 3.41 -11.17
CA SER A 76 12.84 2.77 -11.20
C SER A 76 12.90 1.52 -12.07
#